data_AF-A0A9X1I3A3-F1
#
_entry.id   AF-A0A9X1I3A3-F1
#
_cell.length_a   1.000
_cell.length_b   1.000
_cell.length_c   1.000
_cell.angle_alpha   90.00
_cell.angle_beta   90.00
_cell.angle_gamma   90.00
#
_symmetry.space_group_name_H-M   'P 1'
#
loop_
_entity.id
_entity.type
_entity.pdbx_description
1 polymer ?
#
loop_
_entity_poly.entity_id
_entity_poly.type
_entity_poly.pdbx_seq_one_letter_code
_entity_poly.pdbx_strand_id
1 'polypeptide(L)'
;MRRKLTKHQNHNLKQRFIADFQSGKVSVTLLAKQYNVDRRKLLKWKHEIFGKGSLKQKRMFQMSVSGIPAKVIADFFNTHVFQVHRAIRNEKKNL
;
A
#
# COMPACT_ATOMS: atom_id res chain seq x y z
N MET A 1 -27.16 6.33 12.00
CA MET A 1 -26.94 7.23 10.83
C MET A 1 -25.45 7.34 10.53
N ARG A 2 -24.96 6.79 9.40
CA ARG A 2 -23.59 7.11 8.92
C ARG A 2 -23.65 8.44 8.17
N ARG A 3 -23.08 9.52 8.71
CA ARG A 3 -22.99 10.83 8.04
C ARG A 3 -22.30 10.64 6.68
N LYS A 4 -22.96 11.01 5.58
CA LYS A 4 -22.33 11.05 4.25
C LYS A 4 -21.27 12.16 4.30
N LEU A 5 -20.02 11.83 3.98
CA LEU A 5 -18.95 12.82 3.88
C LEU A 5 -19.27 13.82 2.77
N THR A 6 -19.00 15.10 3.00
CA THR A 6 -19.09 16.13 1.95
C THR A 6 -18.03 15.89 0.87
N LYS A 7 -18.19 16.50 -0.31
CA LYS A 7 -17.21 16.40 -1.41
C LYS A 7 -15.80 16.81 -0.96
N HIS A 8 -15.71 17.88 -0.17
CA HIS A 8 -14.44 18.38 0.37
C HIS A 8 -13.81 17.41 1.39
N GLN A 9 -14.60 16.91 2.35
CA GLN A 9 -14.13 15.89 3.30
C GLN A 9 -13.66 14.62 2.59
N ASN A 10 -14.35 14.23 1.52
CA ASN A 10 -13.97 13.07 0.73
C ASN A 10 -12.66 13.28 -0.04
N HIS A 11 -12.44 14.50 -0.55
CA HIS A 11 -11.19 14.87 -1.21
C HIS A 11 -10.02 14.84 -0.22
N ASN A 12 -10.15 15.48 0.94
CA ASN A 12 -9.10 15.50 1.97
C ASN A 12 -8.77 14.08 2.47
N LEU A 13 -9.80 13.25 2.65
CA LEU A 13 -9.61 11.86 3.00
C LEU A 13 -8.87 11.07 1.91
N LYS A 14 -9.17 11.31 0.63
CA LYS A 14 -8.47 10.65 -0.48
C LYS A 14 -6.98 11.05 -0.49
N GLN A 15 -6.66 12.33 -0.26
CA GLN A 15 -5.27 12.78 -0.18
C GLN A 15 -4.53 12.16 1.01
N ARG A 16 -5.16 12.13 2.18
CA ARG A 16 -4.60 11.45 3.36
C ARG A 16 -4.35 9.96 3.10
N PHE A 17 -5.31 9.28 2.47
CA PHE A 17 -5.16 7.88 2.06
C PHE A 17 -3.97 7.66 1.13
N ILE A 18 -3.76 8.56 0.15
CA ILE A 18 -2.62 8.47 -0.77
C ILE A 18 -1.32 8.56 0.04
N ALA A 19 -1.17 9.59 0.88
CA ALA A 19 0.04 9.80 1.67
C ALA A 19 0.35 8.61 2.59
N ASP A 20 -0.65 8.12 3.33
CA ASP A 20 -0.46 7.01 4.27
C ASP A 20 -0.15 5.69 3.53
N PHE A 21 -0.83 5.43 2.41
CA PHE A 21 -0.69 4.17 1.66
C PHE A 21 0.53 4.11 0.74
N GLN A 22 1.08 5.25 0.31
CA GLN A 22 2.14 5.35 -0.70
C GLN A 22 3.40 4.55 -0.37
N SER A 23 3.73 4.43 0.92
CA SER A 23 4.87 3.66 1.43
C SER A 23 4.73 2.14 1.23
N GLY A 24 3.49 1.65 1.06
CA GLY A 24 3.18 0.22 1.01
C GLY A 24 3.32 -0.50 2.35
N LYS A 25 3.58 0.21 3.47
CA LYS A 25 3.72 -0.40 4.81
C LYS A 25 2.39 -0.76 5.44
N VAL A 26 1.35 0.03 5.18
CA VAL A 26 0.03 -0.11 5.78
C VAL A 26 -0.94 -0.81 4.83
N SER A 27 -1.86 -1.59 5.39
CA SER A 27 -2.89 -2.28 4.60
C SER A 27 -4.15 -1.41 4.47
N VAL A 28 -4.91 -1.64 3.39
CA VAL A 28 -6.24 -1.00 3.20
C VAL A 28 -7.17 -1.29 4.39
N THR A 29 -7.09 -2.49 4.97
CA THR A 29 -7.88 -2.89 6.14
C THR A 29 -7.53 -2.06 7.37
N LEU A 30 -6.24 -1.81 7.62
CA LEU A 30 -5.80 -0.98 8.74
C LEU A 30 -6.28 0.47 8.58
N LEU A 31 -6.07 1.05 7.39
CA LEU A 31 -6.52 2.42 7.10
C LEU A 31 -8.05 2.56 7.15
N ALA A 32 -8.80 1.54 6.72
CA ALA A 32 -10.26 1.52 6.83
C ALA A 32 -10.73 1.63 8.28
N LYS A 33 -10.06 0.90 9.20
CA LYS A 33 -10.33 1.00 10.64
C LYS A 33 -9.92 2.37 11.19
N GLN A 34 -8.71 2.84 10.87
CA GLN A 34 -8.17 4.11 11.37
C GLN A 34 -9.02 5.32 10.93
N TYR A 35 -9.51 5.31 9.69
CA TYR A 35 -10.36 6.40 9.18
C TYR A 35 -11.84 6.22 9.53
N ASN A 36 -12.23 5.06 10.08
CA ASN A 36 -13.63 4.66 10.24
C ASN A 36 -14.44 4.74 8.94
N VAL A 37 -13.88 4.16 7.87
CA VAL A 37 -14.46 4.18 6.51
C VAL A 37 -14.54 2.76 5.95
N ASP A 38 -15.54 2.52 5.10
CA ASP A 38 -15.70 1.23 4.43
C ASP A 38 -14.46 0.85 3.61
N ARG A 39 -13.93 -0.35 3.88
CA ARG A 39 -12.83 -0.96 3.15
C ARG A 39 -13.06 -0.97 1.64
N ARG A 40 -14.30 -1.19 1.18
CA ARG A 40 -14.64 -1.22 -0.26
C ARG A 40 -14.31 0.11 -0.94
N LYS A 41 -14.57 1.23 -0.25
CA LYS A 41 -14.28 2.57 -0.75
C LYS A 41 -12.78 2.80 -0.90
N LEU A 42 -11.99 2.46 0.13
CA LEU A 42 -10.54 2.58 0.06
C LEU A 42 -9.93 1.63 -0.96
N LEU A 43 -10.49 0.42 -1.14
CA LEU A 43 -10.03 -0.54 -2.14
C LEU A 43 -10.25 0.00 -3.56
N LYS A 44 -11.38 0.68 -3.81
CA LYS A 44 -11.63 1.37 -5.08
C LYS A 44 -10.53 2.42 -5.36
N TRP A 45 -10.24 3.29 -4.40
CA TRP A 45 -9.17 4.29 -4.54
C TRP A 45 -7.80 3.66 -4.71
N LYS A 46 -7.49 2.60 -3.97
CA LYS A 46 -6.25 1.84 -4.12
C LYS A 46 -6.07 1.37 -5.57
N HIS A 47 -7.11 0.82 -6.18
CA HIS A 47 -7.06 0.34 -7.56
C HIS A 47 -6.95 1.48 -8.58
N GLU A 48 -7.66 2.58 -8.38
CA GLU A 48 -7.56 3.77 -9.24
C GLU A 48 -6.15 4.37 -9.24
N ILE A 49 -5.49 4.42 -8.08
CA ILE A 49 -4.27 5.21 -7.89
C ILE A 49 -3.00 4.35 -8.02
N PHE A 50 -3.01 3.13 -7.44
CA PHE A 50 -1.84 2.26 -7.35
C PHE A 50 -1.98 0.97 -8.18
N GLY A 51 -3.11 0.80 -8.86
CA GLY A 51 -3.45 -0.39 -9.64
C GLY A 51 -3.78 -1.62 -8.80
N LYS A 52 -3.91 -2.77 -9.47
CA LYS A 52 -4.14 -4.08 -8.85
C LYS A 52 -2.82 -4.67 -8.28
N GLY A 53 -2.93 -5.72 -7.47
CA GLY A 53 -1.77 -6.40 -6.85
C GLY A 53 -1.31 -5.79 -5.53
N SER A 54 -0.17 -6.25 -5.01
CA SER A 54 0.36 -5.81 -3.71
C SER A 54 1.30 -4.62 -3.88
N LEU A 55 0.90 -3.43 -3.38
CA LEU A 55 1.79 -2.27 -3.40
C LEU A 55 3.07 -2.52 -2.60
N LYS A 56 2.97 -3.27 -1.48
CA LYS A 56 4.12 -3.68 -0.68
C LYS A 56 5.15 -4.43 -1.51
N GLN A 57 4.72 -5.40 -2.32
CA GLN A 57 5.62 -6.19 -3.17
C GLN A 57 6.25 -5.35 -4.28
N LYS A 58 5.45 -4.50 -4.94
CA LYS A 58 5.95 -3.53 -5.93
C LYS A 58 7.02 -2.61 -5.34
N ARG A 59 6.82 -2.10 -4.12
CA ARG A 59 7.81 -1.27 -3.43
C ARG A 59 9.07 -2.04 -3.05
N MET A 60 8.94 -3.26 -2.54
CA MET A 60 10.09 -4.14 -2.28
C MET A 60 10.91 -4.37 -3.55
N PHE A 61 10.24 -4.64 -4.68
CA PHE A 61 10.91 -4.82 -5.96
C PHE A 61 11.62 -3.54 -6.41
N GLN A 62 10.95 -2.38 -6.38
CA GLN A 62 11.56 -1.09 -6.72
C GLN A 62 12.81 -0.79 -5.88
N MET A 63 12.74 -0.97 -4.56
CA MET A 63 13.88 -0.79 -3.67
C MET A 63 15.04 -1.73 -4.03
N SER A 64 14.75 -2.98 -4.37
CA SER A 64 15.76 -3.94 -4.81
C SER A 64 16.40 -3.53 -6.14
N VAL A 65 15.62 -3.02 -7.09
CA VAL A 65 16.15 -2.50 -8.38
C VAL A 65 17.04 -1.28 -8.15
N SER A 66 16.73 -0.45 -7.15
CA SER A 66 17.59 0.67 -6.71
C SER A 66 18.84 0.23 -5.94
N GLY A 67 19.13 -1.06 -5.84
CA GLY A 67 20.33 -1.58 -5.16
C GLY A 67 20.23 -1.65 -3.64
N ILE A 68 19.04 -1.47 -3.05
CA ILE A 68 18.87 -1.57 -1.59
C ILE A 68 18.96 -3.04 -1.17
N PRO A 69 19.81 -3.40 -0.18
CA PRO A 69 19.94 -4.78 0.28
C PRO A 69 18.64 -5.36 0.84
N ALA A 70 18.39 -6.65 0.57
CA ALA A 70 17.16 -7.34 1.00
C ALA A 70 16.93 -7.28 2.52
N LYS A 71 18.00 -7.28 3.32
CA LYS A 71 17.93 -7.10 4.78
C LYS A 71 17.36 -5.73 5.17
N VAL A 72 17.84 -4.66 4.56
CA VAL A 72 17.35 -3.29 4.81
C VAL A 72 15.88 -3.15 4.40
N ILE A 73 15.49 -3.75 3.27
CA ILE A 73 14.09 -3.79 2.82
C ILE A 73 13.22 -4.55 3.83
N ALA A 74 13.72 -5.69 4.34
CA ALA A 74 13.03 -6.51 5.32
C ALA A 74 12.77 -5.74 6.62
N ASP A 75 13.79 -5.03 7.11
CA ASP A 75 13.69 -4.16 8.30
C ASP A 75 12.70 -3.01 8.06
N PHE A 76 12.77 -2.35 6.90
CA PHE A 76 11.86 -1.25 6.56
C PHE A 76 10.37 -1.65 6.57
N PHE A 77 10.06 -2.87 6.11
CA PHE A 77 8.70 -3.40 6.05
C PHE A 77 8.30 -4.26 7.25
N ASN A 78 9.20 -4.41 8.23
CA ASN A 78 9.07 -5.34 9.36
C ASN A 78 8.63 -6.74 8.91
N THR A 79 9.40 -7.35 8.01
CA THR A 79 9.14 -8.70 7.48
C THR A 79 10.39 -9.56 7.47
N HIS A 80 10.23 -10.87 7.34
CA HIS A 80 11.37 -11.76 7.13
C HIS A 80 12.00 -11.57 5.75
N VAL A 81 13.34 -11.63 5.67
CA VAL A 81 14.12 -11.47 4.41
C VAL A 81 13.64 -12.42 3.30
N PHE A 82 13.26 -13.65 3.65
CA PHE A 82 12.65 -14.60 2.73
C PHE A 82 11.42 -14.04 1.99
N GLN A 83 10.57 -13.26 2.67
CA GLN A 83 9.39 -12.66 2.06
C GLN A 83 9.78 -11.59 1.03
N VAL A 84 10.88 -10.87 1.27
CA VAL A 84 11.43 -9.89 0.33
C VAL A 84 11.91 -10.60 -0.94
N HIS A 85 12.71 -11.67 -0.82
CA HIS A 85 13.15 -12.44 -1.98
C HIS A 85 11.97 -13.03 -2.77
N ARG A 86 10.95 -13.54 -2.08
CA ARG A 86 9.73 -14.04 -2.71
C ARG A 86 8.98 -12.92 -3.45
N ALA A 87 8.85 -11.74 -2.85
CA ALA A 87 8.22 -10.58 -3.47
C ALA A 87 8.95 -10.14 -4.75
N ILE A 88 10.28 -10.03 -4.69
CA ILE A 88 11.12 -9.66 -5.84
C ILE A 88 10.95 -10.67 -6.98
N ARG A 89 10.99 -11.98 -6.66
CA ARG A 89 10.81 -13.05 -7.66
C ARG A 89 9.43 -13.00 -8.31
N ASN A 90 8.38 -12.75 -7.53
CA ASN A 90 7.02 -12.70 -8.04
C ASN A 90 6.79 -11.49 -8.94
N GLU A 91 7.28 -10.31 -8.56
CA GLU A 91 7.16 -9.10 -9.39
C GLU A 91 7.98 -9.24 -10.69
N LYS A 92 9.17 -9.86 -10.65
CA LYS A 92 9.96 -10.12 -11.86
C LYS A 92 9.24 -11.01 -12.88
N LYS A 93 8.37 -11.93 -12.44
CA LYS A 93 7.57 -12.79 -13.33
C LYS A 93 6.39 -12.06 -13.98
N ASN A 94 5.99 -10.92 -13.43
CA ASN A 94 4.85 -10.13 -13.91
C ASN A 94 5.28 -8.97 -14.84
N LEU A 95 6.58 -8.84 -15.10
CA LEU A 95 7.18 -7.95 -16.11
C LEU A 95 7.28 -8.70 -17.44
#